data_AF-A0A0F6APU4-F1
#
_entry.id   AF-A0A0F6APU4-F1
#
_cell.length_a   1.000
_cell.length_b   1.000
_cell.length_c   1.000
_cell.angle_alpha   90.00
_cell.angle_beta   90.00
_cell.angle_gamma   90.00
#
_symmetry.space_group_name_H-M   'P 1'
#
loop_
_entity.id
_entity.type
_entity.pdbx_description
1 polymer ?
#
loop_
_entity_poly.entity_id
_entity_poly.type
_entity_poly.pdbx_seq_one_letter_code
_entity_poly.pdbx_strand_id
1 'polypeptide(L)'
;MVEAFHDVRFPLGVSFGATGGPEWRNEIVTLTSGLEKRNARWAHSRRHFDAGTGLRSLDDLRMVLAFFEARRGSLHAFRFRDPFDFSSATGKASLSAFDQPLGTGDGVAVHFQLRKNYESYDRPITLPVPGSVVIGVDGVKVPEGEAFTVDPLTGIVTFTPDYLPARDVPVTSGFLFDVPARFDTDRLTASIASFQAGEIPSIPIVEVKR
;
A
#
# COMPACT_ATOMS: atom_id res chain seq x y z
N MET A 1 18.72 1.87 10.94
CA MET A 1 18.28 0.51 11.26
C MET A 1 17.44 0.06 10.08
N VAL A 2 17.85 -0.98 9.36
CA VAL A 2 17.00 -1.55 8.30
C VAL A 2 15.82 -2.18 9.02
N GLU A 3 14.64 -1.57 8.92
CA GLU A 3 13.40 -2.21 9.35
C GLU A 3 13.33 -3.59 8.70
N ALA A 4 13.24 -4.62 9.52
CA ALA A 4 13.32 -5.98 9.03
C ALA A 4 12.03 -6.34 8.29
N PHE A 5 12.00 -6.10 6.98
CA PHE A 5 10.86 -6.38 6.12
C PHE A 5 11.03 -7.73 5.41
N HIS A 6 9.98 -8.53 5.45
CA HIS A 6 9.87 -9.76 4.68
C HIS A 6 8.98 -9.49 3.47
N ASP A 7 9.51 -9.74 2.26
CA ASP A 7 8.80 -9.50 1.01
C ASP A 7 7.81 -10.63 0.69
N VAL A 8 6.79 -10.73 1.53
CA VAL A 8 5.79 -11.80 1.56
C VAL A 8 4.45 -11.20 1.92
N ARG A 9 3.39 -11.64 1.23
CA ARG A 9 2.04 -11.12 1.45
C ARG A 9 1.38 -11.81 2.63
N PHE A 10 0.63 -11.06 3.43
CA PHE A 10 -0.32 -11.62 4.40
C PHE A 10 -1.20 -12.69 3.71
N PRO A 11 -1.35 -13.88 4.31
CA PRO A 11 -1.77 -15.08 3.58
C PRO A 11 -3.26 -15.07 3.24
N LEU A 12 -4.07 -14.30 3.97
CA LEU A 12 -5.50 -14.24 3.75
C LEU A 12 -5.87 -13.08 2.84
N GLY A 13 -6.78 -13.36 1.90
CA GLY A 13 -7.59 -12.32 1.29
C GLY A 13 -8.41 -11.70 2.41
N VAL A 14 -8.20 -10.41 2.67
CA VAL A 14 -8.92 -9.67 3.69
C VAL A 14 -10.42 -9.81 3.38
N SER A 15 -11.12 -10.52 4.26
CA SER A 15 -12.47 -11.03 4.00
C SER A 15 -13.54 -9.99 4.33
N PHE A 16 -14.78 -10.31 3.96
CA PHE A 16 -15.97 -9.56 4.41
C PHE A 16 -15.93 -9.36 5.93
N GLY A 17 -15.92 -8.10 6.37
CA GLY A 17 -15.90 -7.71 7.77
C GLY A 17 -14.62 -7.04 8.24
N ALA A 18 -13.55 -7.02 7.44
CA ALA A 18 -12.34 -6.28 7.78
C ALA A 18 -12.66 -4.82 8.08
N THR A 19 -12.04 -4.28 9.12
CA THR A 19 -12.15 -2.86 9.46
C THR A 19 -10.80 -2.20 9.28
N GLY A 20 -10.80 -0.91 8.97
CA GLY A 20 -9.56 -0.17 8.80
C GLY A 20 -9.77 1.19 8.17
N GLY A 21 -8.68 1.92 8.03
CA GLY A 21 -8.68 3.23 7.40
C GLY A 21 -7.44 4.06 7.68
N PRO A 22 -7.35 5.24 7.06
CA PRO A 22 -6.25 6.18 7.27
C PRO A 22 -6.41 6.98 8.57
N GLU A 23 -5.29 7.18 9.26
CA GLU A 23 -5.12 8.09 10.38
C GLU A 23 -4.24 9.27 9.95
N TRP A 24 -4.68 10.49 10.28
CA TRP A 24 -3.88 11.70 10.16
C TRP A 24 -3.53 12.24 11.53
N ARG A 25 -2.26 12.58 11.76
CA ARG A 25 -1.82 13.20 13.00
C ARG A 25 -1.75 14.71 12.85
N ASN A 26 -2.80 15.39 13.30
CA ASN A 26 -2.87 16.85 13.32
C ASN A 26 -2.84 17.36 14.76
N GLU A 27 -2.15 18.48 14.97
CA GLU A 27 -2.15 19.22 16.23
C GLU A 27 -3.00 20.48 16.05
N ILE A 28 -4.02 20.64 16.91
CA ILE A 28 -4.94 21.77 16.88
C ILE A 28 -4.73 22.57 18.16
N VAL A 29 -4.38 23.85 18.01
CA VAL A 29 -4.20 24.80 19.11
C VAL A 29 -5.26 25.88 19.01
N THR A 30 -6.13 25.96 20.02
CA THR A 30 -7.11 27.04 20.15
C THR A 30 -6.46 28.25 20.81
N LEU A 31 -6.52 29.40 20.15
CA LEU A 31 -5.98 30.67 20.63
C LEU A 31 -7.00 31.34 21.56
N THR A 32 -6.52 32.22 22.45
CA THR A 32 -7.37 33.01 23.35
C THR A 32 -8.39 33.89 22.60
N SER A 33 -8.12 34.21 21.33
CA SER A 33 -9.05 34.92 20.43
C SER A 33 -10.20 34.06 19.89
N GLY A 34 -10.22 32.75 20.17
CA GLY A 34 -11.17 31.80 19.59
C GLY A 34 -10.78 31.27 18.21
N LEU A 35 -9.66 31.74 17.63
CA LEU A 35 -9.11 31.20 16.38
C LEU A 35 -8.35 29.89 16.60
N GLU A 36 -8.20 29.08 15.54
CA GLU A 36 -7.42 27.84 15.57
C GLU A 36 -6.15 27.93 14.75
N LYS A 37 -5.07 27.35 15.28
CA LYS A 37 -3.87 27.00 14.51
C LYS A 37 -3.84 25.49 14.34
N ARG A 38 -3.73 25.02 13.09
CA ARG A 38 -3.69 23.58 12.75
C ARG A 38 -2.33 23.25 12.15
N ASN A 39 -1.68 22.22 12.69
CA ASN A 39 -0.36 21.77 12.26
C ASN A 39 -0.38 20.28 11.90
N ALA A 40 -0.13 19.96 10.64
CA ALA A 40 -0.02 18.57 10.19
C ALA A 40 1.31 17.98 10.67
N ARG A 41 1.27 17.04 11.62
CA ARG A 41 2.47 16.43 12.21
C ARG A 41 3.02 15.29 11.33
N TRP A 42 2.20 14.73 10.45
CA TRP A 42 2.60 13.73 9.46
C TRP A 42 2.37 14.26 8.05
N ALA A 43 3.34 14.01 7.16
CA ALA A 43 3.22 14.31 5.73
C ALA A 43 2.26 13.36 5.01
N HIS A 44 2.16 12.11 5.48
CA HIS A 44 1.31 11.07 4.92
C HIS A 44 0.50 10.39 6.01
N SER A 45 -0.77 10.07 5.72
CA SER A 45 -1.60 9.26 6.61
C SER A 45 -0.99 7.89 6.90
N ARG A 46 -1.31 7.30 8.05
CA ARG A 46 -0.94 5.93 8.43
C ARG A 46 -2.18 5.05 8.45
N ARG A 47 -2.15 3.85 7.86
CA ARG A 47 -3.33 2.96 7.88
C ARG A 47 -3.31 2.01 9.08
N HIS A 48 -4.49 1.78 9.63
CA HIS A 48 -4.77 0.74 10.61
C HIS A 48 -5.79 -0.22 10.03
N PHE A 49 -5.65 -1.51 10.34
CA PHE A 49 -6.54 -2.57 9.91
C PHE A 49 -6.77 -3.57 11.02
N ASP A 50 -7.94 -4.19 11.01
CA ASP A 50 -8.20 -5.44 11.72
C ASP A 50 -8.61 -6.51 10.71
N ALA A 51 -7.77 -7.54 10.59
CA ALA A 51 -7.97 -8.66 9.66
C ALA A 51 -8.59 -9.90 10.34
N GLY A 52 -8.97 -9.83 11.62
CA GLY A 52 -9.56 -10.97 12.35
C GLY A 52 -10.94 -11.38 11.86
N THR A 53 -11.68 -10.43 11.30
CA THR A 53 -13.03 -10.62 10.76
C THR A 53 -12.98 -11.35 9.42
N GLY A 54 -13.20 -12.67 9.48
CA GLY A 54 -13.40 -13.50 8.30
C GLY A 54 -12.51 -14.72 8.17
N LEU A 55 -11.85 -15.15 9.26
CA LEU A 55 -11.34 -16.52 9.36
C LEU A 55 -12.51 -17.51 9.30
N ARG A 56 -12.48 -18.43 8.33
CA ARG A 56 -13.60 -19.36 8.06
C ARG A 56 -13.23 -20.82 8.27
N SER A 57 -11.96 -21.13 8.50
CA SER A 57 -11.48 -22.50 8.63
C SER A 57 -10.31 -22.62 9.62
N LEU A 58 -10.11 -23.84 10.13
CA LEU A 58 -8.95 -24.18 10.95
C LEU A 58 -7.62 -23.98 10.19
N ASP A 59 -7.63 -24.17 8.87
CA ASP A 59 -6.44 -23.99 8.04
C ASP A 59 -6.07 -22.51 7.87
N ASP A 60 -7.06 -21.62 7.73
CA ASP A 60 -6.81 -20.17 7.74
C ASP A 60 -6.17 -19.73 9.07
N LEU A 61 -6.68 -20.26 10.19
CA LEU A 61 -6.16 -19.98 11.52
C LEU A 61 -4.70 -20.45 11.65
N ARG A 62 -4.39 -21.66 11.18
CA ARG A 62 -3.01 -22.18 11.16
C ARG A 62 -2.09 -21.33 10.28
N MET A 63 -2.55 -20.90 9.10
CA MET A 63 -1.78 -20.04 8.20
C MET A 63 -1.44 -18.70 8.88
N VAL A 64 -2.40 -18.07 9.56
CA VAL A 64 -2.15 -16.80 10.27
C VAL A 64 -1.20 -17.00 11.44
N LEU A 65 -1.40 -18.02 12.28
CA LEU A 65 -0.52 -18.27 13.42
C LEU A 65 0.91 -18.57 12.96
N ALA A 66 1.09 -19.39 11.94
CA ALA A 66 2.41 -19.64 11.34
C ALA A 66 3.01 -18.36 10.75
N PHE A 67 2.19 -17.51 10.12
CA PHE A 67 2.64 -16.24 9.57
C PHE A 67 3.09 -15.29 10.67
N PHE A 68 2.34 -15.20 11.78
CA PHE A 68 2.65 -14.39 12.96
C PHE A 68 3.95 -14.83 13.63
N GLU A 69 4.13 -16.13 13.85
CA GLU A 69 5.33 -16.70 14.47
C GLU A 69 6.58 -16.40 13.63
N ALA A 70 6.50 -16.60 12.32
CA ALA A 70 7.60 -16.28 11.39
C ALA A 70 7.93 -14.77 11.32
N ARG A 71 7.04 -13.89 11.81
CA ARG A 71 7.23 -12.42 11.86
C ARG A 71 7.59 -11.95 13.26
N ARG A 72 7.62 -12.86 14.24
CA ARG A 72 7.96 -12.59 15.65
C ARG A 72 7.12 -11.46 16.22
N GLY A 73 5.80 -11.56 16.02
CA GLY A 73 4.87 -10.51 16.45
C GLY A 73 5.03 -9.22 15.65
N SER A 74 5.21 -8.10 16.35
CA SER A 74 5.33 -6.77 15.73
C SER A 74 6.71 -6.50 15.11
N LEU A 75 7.68 -7.41 15.21
CA LEU A 75 9.07 -7.14 14.82
C LEU A 75 9.26 -6.95 13.30
N HIS A 76 8.65 -7.80 12.48
CA HIS A 76 8.87 -7.82 11.03
C HIS A 76 7.69 -7.26 10.25
N ALA A 77 7.96 -6.33 9.34
CA ALA A 77 6.98 -5.83 8.39
C ALA A 77 6.84 -6.78 7.18
N PHE A 78 5.70 -6.69 6.49
CA PHE A 78 5.32 -7.53 5.37
C PHE A 78 4.37 -6.80 4.40
N ARG A 79 4.07 -7.41 3.25
CA ARG A 79 3.06 -6.87 2.32
C ARG A 79 1.66 -7.13 2.83
N PHE A 80 0.86 -6.07 2.99
CA PHE A 80 -0.55 -6.18 3.31
C PHE A 80 -1.41 -5.58 2.19
N ARG A 81 -2.37 -6.33 1.67
CA ARG A 81 -3.31 -5.81 0.67
C ARG A 81 -4.47 -5.12 1.37
N ASP A 82 -4.50 -3.79 1.27
CA ASP A 82 -5.60 -2.98 1.79
C ASP A 82 -6.88 -3.29 0.99
N PRO A 83 -7.95 -3.85 1.59
CA PRO A 83 -9.17 -4.18 0.85
C PRO A 83 -9.93 -2.96 0.34
N PHE A 84 -9.71 -1.79 0.93
CA PHE A 84 -10.41 -0.55 0.59
C PHE A 84 -9.68 0.23 -0.50
N ASP A 85 -8.38 0.01 -0.63
CA ASP A 85 -7.51 0.86 -1.44
C ASP A 85 -6.22 0.15 -1.88
N PHE A 86 -6.32 -0.71 -2.90
CA PHE A 86 -5.20 -1.49 -3.44
C PHE A 86 -4.97 -1.32 -4.95
N SER A 87 -5.69 -0.40 -5.60
CA SER A 87 -5.67 -0.22 -7.07
C SER A 87 -5.56 1.25 -7.44
N SER A 88 -4.84 1.57 -8.51
CA SER A 88 -4.86 2.88 -9.17
C SER A 88 -6.20 3.18 -9.83
N ALA A 89 -6.89 2.15 -10.30
CA ALA A 89 -8.13 2.27 -11.04
C ALA A 89 -9.28 2.74 -10.15
N THR A 90 -10.20 3.51 -10.72
CA THR A 90 -11.38 4.02 -10.02
C THR A 90 -12.43 2.92 -9.87
N GLY A 91 -12.86 2.67 -8.63
CA GLY A 91 -13.94 1.73 -8.33
C GLY A 91 -13.60 0.29 -8.76
N LYS A 92 -14.42 -0.29 -9.63
CA LYS A 92 -14.25 -1.66 -10.17
C LYS A 92 -13.70 -1.70 -11.59
N ALA A 93 -13.17 -0.58 -12.09
CA ALA A 93 -12.57 -0.54 -13.42
C ALA A 93 -11.32 -1.43 -13.49
N SER A 94 -11.06 -1.96 -14.69
CA SER A 94 -9.79 -2.61 -14.99
C SER A 94 -8.65 -1.59 -14.96
N LEU A 95 -7.44 -2.05 -14.63
CA LEU A 95 -6.24 -1.22 -14.68
C LEU A 95 -6.02 -0.65 -16.08
N SER A 96 -5.71 0.64 -16.14
CA SER A 96 -5.33 1.34 -17.36
C SER A 96 -3.98 2.02 -17.17
N ALA A 97 -3.20 2.14 -18.23
CA ALA A 97 -1.96 2.92 -18.24
C ALA A 97 -2.18 4.41 -17.91
N PHE A 98 -3.45 4.85 -17.87
CA PHE A 98 -3.87 6.24 -17.74
C PHE A 98 -4.60 6.53 -16.42
N ASP A 99 -4.54 5.63 -15.44
CA ASP A 99 -5.29 5.76 -14.17
C ASP A 99 -4.80 6.94 -13.31
N GLN A 100 -3.49 7.09 -13.16
CA GLN A 100 -2.85 8.02 -12.23
C GLN A 100 -1.75 8.83 -12.93
N PRO A 101 -1.72 10.17 -12.81
CA PRO A 101 -0.63 10.99 -13.34
C PRO A 101 0.63 10.83 -12.46
N LEU A 102 1.78 10.56 -13.07
CA LEU A 102 3.07 10.50 -12.36
C LEU A 102 3.86 11.80 -12.46
N GLY A 103 3.70 12.55 -13.54
CA GLY A 103 4.40 13.81 -13.78
C GLY A 103 4.50 14.11 -15.28
N THR A 104 5.41 15.00 -15.62
CA THR A 104 5.76 15.34 -17.01
C THR A 104 7.24 15.11 -17.23
N GLY A 105 7.60 14.62 -18.41
CA GLY A 105 8.99 14.53 -18.84
C GLY A 105 9.64 15.91 -18.96
N ASP A 106 10.95 15.96 -18.75
CA ASP A 106 11.81 17.11 -19.04
C ASP A 106 12.88 16.77 -20.10
N GLY A 107 12.85 15.54 -20.63
CA GLY A 107 13.82 14.98 -21.57
C GLY A 107 15.05 14.33 -20.92
N VAL A 108 15.20 14.38 -19.58
CA VAL A 108 16.34 13.83 -18.84
C VAL A 108 15.94 13.01 -17.61
N ALA A 109 14.73 13.20 -17.10
CA ALA A 109 14.17 12.52 -15.95
C ALA A 109 14.03 11.02 -16.23
N VAL A 110 14.90 10.25 -15.60
CA VAL A 110 14.94 8.79 -15.67
C VAL A 110 13.98 8.12 -14.66
N HIS A 111 13.60 8.82 -13.59
CA HIS A 111 12.87 8.22 -12.45
C HIS A 111 11.54 8.91 -12.19
N PHE A 112 10.48 8.10 -11.99
CA PHE A 112 9.17 8.56 -11.54
C PHE A 112 8.68 7.71 -10.37
N GLN A 113 8.24 8.34 -9.28
CA GLN A 113 7.66 7.63 -8.14
C GLN A 113 6.20 7.26 -8.45
N LEU A 114 5.83 5.98 -8.35
CA LEU A 114 4.43 5.59 -8.37
C LEU A 114 3.67 6.30 -7.25
N ARG A 115 2.53 6.89 -7.57
CA ARG A 115 1.70 7.63 -6.62
C ARG A 115 0.23 7.42 -6.89
N LYS A 116 -0.56 7.48 -5.83
CA LYS A 116 -2.02 7.56 -5.89
C LYS A 116 -2.47 8.94 -5.47
N ASN A 117 -3.18 9.64 -6.36
CA ASN A 117 -3.69 10.97 -6.12
C ASN A 117 -5.07 10.93 -5.42
N TYR A 118 -5.21 11.73 -4.36
CA TYR A 118 -6.47 12.04 -3.68
C TYR A 118 -6.68 13.55 -3.77
N GLU A 119 -6.95 14.02 -4.99
CA GLU A 119 -7.12 15.43 -5.33
C GLU A 119 -5.85 16.26 -5.02
N SER A 120 -5.81 16.91 -3.85
CA SER A 120 -4.69 17.74 -3.40
C SER A 120 -3.58 16.97 -2.70
N TYR A 121 -3.77 15.67 -2.46
CA TYR A 121 -2.83 14.84 -1.73
C TYR A 121 -2.30 13.70 -2.61
N ASP A 122 -1.00 13.71 -2.87
CA ASP A 122 -0.31 12.60 -3.51
C ASP A 122 0.27 11.64 -2.46
N ARG A 123 -0.16 10.39 -2.52
CA ARG A 123 0.42 9.32 -1.72
C ARG A 123 1.47 8.57 -2.54
N PRO A 124 2.74 8.54 -2.11
CA PRO A 124 3.73 7.63 -2.69
C PRO A 124 3.32 6.17 -2.48
N ILE A 125 3.47 5.37 -3.53
CA ILE A 125 3.18 3.94 -3.55
C ILE A 125 4.51 3.20 -3.67
N THR A 126 4.91 2.51 -2.61
CA THR A 126 6.25 1.91 -2.50
C THR A 126 6.30 0.41 -2.72
N LEU A 127 5.17 -0.28 -2.60
CA LEU A 127 5.07 -1.73 -2.81
C LEU A 127 4.07 -2.06 -3.93
N PRO A 128 4.36 -1.70 -5.19
CA PRO A 128 3.53 -2.16 -6.30
C PRO A 128 3.53 -3.68 -6.36
N VAL A 129 2.43 -4.26 -6.85
CA VAL A 129 2.36 -5.69 -7.11
C VAL A 129 3.17 -5.97 -8.38
N PRO A 130 4.21 -6.82 -8.33
CA PRO A 130 5.02 -7.14 -9.50
C PRO A 130 4.16 -7.60 -10.68
N GLY A 131 4.46 -7.10 -11.88
CA GLY A 131 3.72 -7.41 -13.11
C GLY A 131 2.34 -6.76 -13.24
N SER A 132 1.92 -5.91 -12.29
CA SER A 132 0.66 -5.16 -12.42
C SER A 132 0.82 -3.74 -12.98
N VAL A 133 2.05 -3.23 -13.04
CA VAL A 133 2.32 -1.85 -13.41
C VAL A 133 2.23 -1.68 -14.93
N VAL A 134 1.47 -0.69 -15.36
CA VAL A 134 1.34 -0.28 -16.76
C VAL A 134 1.61 1.22 -16.83
N ILE A 135 2.48 1.64 -17.75
CA ILE A 135 2.87 3.05 -17.92
C ILE A 135 2.39 3.57 -19.26
N GLY A 136 1.85 4.79 -19.23
CA GLY A 136 1.46 5.57 -20.40
C GLY A 136 2.34 6.80 -20.54
N VAL A 137 2.90 7.04 -21.73
CA VAL A 137 3.64 8.24 -22.10
C VAL A 137 2.93 8.86 -23.30
N ASP A 138 2.56 10.14 -23.21
CA ASP A 138 1.78 10.84 -24.24
C ASP A 138 0.48 10.12 -24.67
N GLY A 139 -0.20 9.48 -23.71
CA GLY A 139 -1.41 8.70 -23.99
C GLY A 139 -1.16 7.36 -24.69
N VAL A 140 0.10 6.92 -24.82
CA VAL A 140 0.48 5.64 -25.41
C VAL A 140 1.08 4.73 -24.35
N LYS A 141 0.59 3.49 -24.26
CA LYS A 141 1.17 2.48 -23.37
C LYS A 141 2.56 2.09 -23.87
N VAL A 142 3.55 2.10 -22.97
CA VAL A 142 4.92 1.66 -23.26
C VAL A 142 5.20 0.27 -22.65
N PRO A 143 6.09 -0.55 -23.25
CA PRO A 143 6.39 -1.90 -22.79
C PRO A 143 7.32 -1.92 -21.56
N GLU A 144 6.95 -2.67 -20.52
CA GLU A 144 7.84 -2.98 -19.38
C GLU A 144 9.01 -3.87 -19.84
N GLY A 145 10.20 -3.65 -19.29
CA GLY A 145 11.44 -4.36 -19.62
C GLY A 145 12.23 -3.75 -20.79
N GLU A 146 11.53 -3.14 -21.75
CA GLU A 146 12.15 -2.41 -22.88
C GLU A 146 12.17 -0.89 -22.61
N ALA A 147 11.02 -0.30 -22.30
CA ALA A 147 10.90 1.14 -22.07
C ALA A 147 11.17 1.55 -20.63
N PHE A 148 10.75 0.73 -19.67
CA PHE A 148 10.92 1.02 -18.25
C PHE A 148 11.03 -0.25 -17.41
N THR A 149 11.54 -0.10 -16.19
CA THR A 149 11.52 -1.11 -15.12
C THR A 149 10.92 -0.51 -13.86
N VAL A 150 10.46 -1.35 -12.93
CA VAL A 150 9.90 -0.90 -11.65
C VAL A 150 10.59 -1.61 -10.49
N ASP A 151 11.06 -0.86 -9.51
CA ASP A 151 11.53 -1.43 -8.26
C ASP A 151 10.31 -1.82 -7.37
N PRO A 152 10.15 -3.11 -7.05
CA PRO A 152 8.99 -3.60 -6.30
C PRO A 152 8.99 -3.21 -4.81
N LEU A 153 10.08 -2.64 -4.28
CA LEU A 153 10.26 -2.26 -2.88
C LEU A 153 10.28 -0.74 -2.64
N THR A 154 10.45 0.04 -3.69
CA THR A 154 10.40 1.52 -3.64
C THR A 154 9.28 2.11 -4.50
N GLY A 155 8.77 1.36 -5.49
CA GLY A 155 7.78 1.85 -6.45
C GLY A 155 8.33 2.90 -7.40
N ILE A 156 9.66 2.96 -7.57
CA ILE A 156 10.30 3.84 -8.54
C ILE A 156 10.23 3.17 -9.91
N VAL A 157 9.70 3.90 -10.89
CA VAL A 157 9.71 3.59 -12.32
C VAL A 157 10.98 4.19 -12.91
N THR A 158 11.81 3.37 -13.54
CA THR A 158 13.03 3.81 -14.22
C THR A 158 12.90 3.62 -15.73
N PHE A 159 12.95 4.70 -16.50
CA PHE A 159 12.96 4.66 -17.96
C PHE A 159 14.35 4.33 -18.51
N THR A 160 14.38 3.60 -19.63
CA THR A 160 15.61 3.39 -20.41
C THR A 160 15.95 4.65 -21.22
N PRO A 161 17.22 4.86 -21.62
CA PRO A 161 17.64 6.05 -22.34
C PRO A 161 16.85 6.34 -23.62
N ASP A 162 16.42 5.30 -24.34
CA ASP A 162 15.69 5.42 -25.60
C ASP A 162 14.21 5.79 -25.42
N TYR A 163 13.69 5.71 -24.19
CA TYR A 163 12.29 5.93 -23.85
C TYR A 163 12.09 7.07 -22.85
N LEU A 164 13.10 7.91 -22.65
CA LEU A 164 12.98 9.08 -21.79
C LEU A 164 11.80 9.95 -22.24
N PRO A 165 10.81 10.23 -21.35
CA PRO A 165 9.71 11.11 -21.67
C PRO A 165 10.24 12.49 -22.07
N ALA A 166 9.87 12.95 -23.26
CA ALA A 166 10.30 14.25 -23.76
C ALA A 166 9.74 15.39 -22.89
N ARG A 167 10.30 16.58 -23.07
CA ARG A 167 9.87 17.77 -22.33
C ARG A 167 8.36 18.00 -22.49
N ASP A 168 7.69 18.27 -21.38
CA ASP A 168 6.26 18.56 -21.26
C ASP A 168 5.34 17.39 -21.64
N VAL A 169 5.89 16.19 -21.88
CA VAL A 169 5.10 15.00 -22.18
C VAL A 169 4.58 14.35 -20.90
N PRO A 170 3.26 14.12 -20.77
CA PRO A 170 2.69 13.53 -19.56
C PRO A 170 3.07 12.06 -19.43
N VAL A 171 3.38 11.67 -18.19
CA VAL A 171 3.59 10.29 -17.76
C VAL A 171 2.45 9.90 -16.83
N THR A 172 1.83 8.77 -17.12
CA THR A 172 0.70 8.20 -16.39
C THR A 172 0.94 6.73 -16.08
N SER A 173 0.20 6.19 -15.13
CA SER A 173 0.35 4.79 -14.73
C SER A 173 -0.95 4.19 -14.22
N GLY A 174 -1.03 2.86 -14.32
CA GLY A 174 -1.95 2.03 -13.55
C GLY A 174 -1.18 0.89 -12.88
N PHE A 175 -1.63 0.47 -11.71
CA PHE A 175 -0.95 -0.53 -10.88
C PHE A 175 -1.87 -1.05 -9.76
N LEU A 176 -1.61 -2.27 -9.31
CA LEU A 176 -2.04 -2.73 -7.99
C LEU A 176 -0.91 -2.51 -7.00
N PHE A 177 -1.25 -2.37 -5.73
CA PHE A 177 -0.24 -2.18 -4.69
C PHE A 177 -0.64 -2.82 -3.36
N ASP A 178 0.39 -3.08 -2.56
CA ASP A 178 0.27 -3.46 -1.17
C ASP A 178 0.80 -2.34 -0.27
N VAL A 179 0.55 -2.46 1.03
CA VAL A 179 0.99 -1.53 2.07
C VAL A 179 2.07 -2.22 2.91
N PRO A 180 3.22 -1.57 3.19
CA PRO A 180 4.17 -2.09 4.16
C PRO A 180 3.52 -2.03 5.54
N ALA A 181 3.27 -3.18 6.15
CA ALA A 181 2.57 -3.26 7.43
C ALA A 181 3.18 -4.31 8.35
N ARG A 182 2.91 -4.20 9.65
CA ARG A 182 3.27 -5.19 10.66
C ARG A 182 2.06 -5.52 11.52
N PHE A 183 2.15 -6.60 12.30
CA PHE A 183 1.21 -6.79 13.40
C PHE A 183 1.34 -5.64 14.40
N ASP A 184 0.19 -5.19 14.91
CA ASP A 184 0.11 -4.19 15.98
C ASP A 184 -0.16 -4.83 17.34
N THR A 185 0.40 -6.02 17.53
CA THR A 185 0.36 -6.79 18.77
C THR A 185 1.51 -7.79 18.79
N ASP A 186 1.98 -8.13 19.99
CA ASP A 186 2.95 -9.20 20.22
C ASP A 186 2.28 -10.50 20.69
N ARG A 187 0.95 -10.50 20.79
CA ARG A 187 0.14 -11.68 21.13
C ARG A 187 -1.10 -11.76 20.25
N LEU A 188 -1.26 -12.89 19.55
CA LEU A 188 -2.53 -13.28 18.95
C LEU A 188 -3.22 -14.32 19.82
N THR A 189 -4.52 -14.16 20.00
CA THR A 189 -5.36 -15.12 20.73
C THR A 189 -6.27 -15.83 19.74
N ALA A 190 -6.15 -17.15 19.68
CA ALA A 190 -6.96 -18.02 18.84
C ALA A 190 -7.86 -18.89 19.73
N SER A 191 -9.10 -19.11 19.33
CA SER A 191 -10.03 -20.04 19.97
C SER A 191 -10.57 -21.05 18.96
N ILE A 192 -10.97 -22.22 19.44
CA ILE A 192 -11.65 -23.26 18.65
C ILE A 192 -13.07 -23.34 19.18
N ALA A 193 -14.04 -22.80 18.45
CA ALA A 193 -15.44 -22.74 18.87
C ALA A 193 -16.21 -24.03 18.53
N SER A 194 -15.76 -24.79 17.51
CA SER A 194 -16.29 -26.13 17.17
C SER A 194 -15.27 -26.96 16.38
N PHE A 195 -15.58 -28.24 16.11
CA PHE A 195 -14.65 -29.21 15.47
C PHE A 195 -14.07 -28.75 14.12
N GLN A 196 -14.65 -27.76 13.46
CA GLN A 196 -14.21 -27.24 12.15
C GLN A 196 -14.09 -25.71 12.08
N ALA A 197 -14.49 -24.96 13.12
CA ALA A 197 -14.44 -23.50 13.12
C ALA A 197 -13.60 -23.00 14.30
N GLY A 198 -12.47 -22.38 13.98
CA GLY A 198 -11.71 -21.56 14.91
C GLY A 198 -11.77 -20.10 14.49
N GLU A 199 -11.58 -19.21 15.45
CA GLU A 199 -11.61 -17.77 15.23
C GLU A 199 -10.38 -17.10 15.88
N ILE A 200 -9.95 -16.01 15.26
CA ILE A 200 -9.07 -15.02 15.89
C ILE A 200 -9.90 -13.73 15.87
N PRO A 201 -10.43 -13.28 17.02
CA PRO A 201 -11.38 -12.18 17.06
C PRO A 201 -10.83 -10.88 16.47
N SER A 202 -9.52 -10.66 16.62
CA SER A 202 -8.84 -9.47 16.15
C SER A 202 -7.42 -9.82 15.70
N ILE A 203 -7.05 -9.34 14.52
CA ILE A 203 -5.69 -9.37 13.98
C ILE A 203 -5.32 -7.93 13.64
N PRO A 204 -4.84 -7.15 14.63
CA PRO A 204 -4.53 -5.74 14.41
C PRO A 204 -3.26 -5.63 13.57
N ILE A 205 -3.34 -4.84 12.51
CA ILE A 205 -2.26 -4.59 11.56
C ILE A 205 -2.12 -3.07 11.39
N VAL A 206 -0.89 -2.60 11.37
CA VAL A 206 -0.59 -1.18 11.20
C VAL A 206 0.45 -0.96 10.10
N GLU A 207 0.20 0.03 9.26
CA GLU A 207 1.17 0.50 8.26
C GLU A 207 2.47 0.96 8.95
N VAL A 208 3.59 0.70 8.30
CA VAL A 208 4.91 1.18 8.71
C VAL A 208 5.39 2.19 7.66
N LYS A 209 5.97 3.29 8.12
CA LYS A 209 6.52 4.32 7.23
C LYS A 209 8.01 4.06 7.07
N ARG A 210 8.41 3.81 5.83
CA ARG A 210 9.82 3.72 5.41
C ARG A 210 10.37 5.09 5.07
#